data_AF-A0A7Y4R3U8-F1
#
_entry.id   AF-A0A7Y4R3U8-F1
#
_cell.length_a   1.000
_cell.length_b   1.000
_cell.length_c   1.000
_cell.angle_alpha   90.00
_cell.angle_beta   90.00
_cell.angle_gamma   90.00
#
_symmetry.space_group_name_H-M   'P 1'
#
loop_
_entity.id
_entity.type
_entity.pdbx_description
1 polymer ?
#
loop_
_entity_poly.entity_id
_entity_poly.type
_entity_poly.pdbx_seq_one_letter_code
_entity_poly.pdbx_strand_id
1 'polypeptide(L)'
;TSDVEEGEPIKIYSMPLSIGMVVIGLVMLIFGGQLVVNNALDIARGFGLSEKLIGLTILAAGTSLPELATSCVAAYKKNTDIAIGNVVGSNIFNIFFILGITGFINPMPYNAAMNFDLYVLMGSTVLLMVFMFTLNTRKLDRWEAAIMLLAYIAYTAYLIGMDNGVV
;
A
#
# COMPACT_ATOMS: atom_id res chain seq x y z
N THR A 1 7.57 36.82 19.82
CA THR A 1 7.51 37.36 18.45
C THR A 1 7.99 36.26 17.52
N SER A 2 7.07 35.81 16.68
CA SER A 2 7.22 34.94 15.49
C SER A 2 8.63 34.57 15.01
N ASP A 3 9.11 33.39 15.40
CA ASP A 3 10.16 32.65 14.68
C ASP A 3 9.49 31.71 13.67
N VAL A 4 8.83 32.29 12.67
CA VAL A 4 8.36 31.52 11.51
C VAL A 4 9.60 31.21 10.68
N GLU A 5 10.06 29.97 10.71
CA GLU A 5 11.07 29.46 9.77
C GLU A 5 10.63 29.84 8.34
N GLU A 6 11.39 30.75 7.70
CA GLU A 6 11.23 31.07 6.29
C GLU A 6 11.46 29.78 5.48
N GLY A 7 10.36 29.13 5.07
CA GLY A 7 10.40 27.97 4.21
C GLY A 7 11.16 28.29 2.91
N GLU A 8 11.97 27.34 2.44
CA GLU A 8 12.74 27.49 1.20
C GLU A 8 11.86 28.06 0.07
N PRO A 9 12.38 29.01 -0.74
CA PRO A 9 11.61 29.65 -1.79
C PRO A 9 11.03 28.60 -2.74
N ILE A 10 9.69 28.56 -2.85
CA ILE A 10 8.98 27.63 -3.73
C ILE A 10 9.39 27.95 -5.17
N LYS A 11 10.21 27.08 -5.78
CA LYS A 11 10.60 27.21 -7.18
C LYS A 11 9.38 26.95 -8.06
N ILE A 12 8.87 28.01 -8.69
CA ILE A 12 7.78 27.93 -9.65
C ILE A 12 8.37 27.54 -11.00
N TYR A 13 8.03 26.32 -11.46
CA TYR A 13 8.40 25.84 -12.78
C TYR A 13 7.31 26.16 -13.81
N SER A 14 7.70 26.32 -15.08
CA SER A 14 6.73 26.45 -16.18
C SER A 14 5.84 25.21 -16.27
N MET A 15 4.54 25.37 -16.58
CA MET A 15 3.58 24.26 -16.67
C MET A 15 4.06 23.04 -17.48
N PRO A 16 4.67 23.20 -18.68
CA PRO A 16 5.17 22.06 -19.45
C PRO A 16 6.26 21.28 -18.71
N LEU A 17 7.15 21.98 -18.01
CA LEU A 17 8.22 21.37 -17.22
C LEU A 17 7.65 20.61 -16.01
N SER A 18 6.69 21.18 -15.29
CA SER A 18 6.02 20.51 -14.17
C SER A 18 5.32 19.23 -14.61
N ILE A 19 4.60 19.27 -15.74
CA ILE A 19 3.95 18.08 -16.33
C ILE A 19 5.02 17.03 -16.69
N GLY A 20 6.10 17.45 -17.35
CA GLY A 20 7.21 16.56 -17.70
C GLY A 20 7.82 15.88 -16.48
N MET A 21 8.08 16.62 -15.41
CA MET A 21 8.61 16.09 -14.16
C MET A 21 7.66 15.06 -13.51
N VAL A 22 6.36 15.33 -13.50
CA VAL A 22 5.35 14.40 -12.95
C VAL A 22 5.29 13.12 -13.77
N VAL A 23 5.22 13.22 -15.10
CA VAL A 23 5.14 12.04 -15.99
C VAL A 23 6.39 11.19 -15.87
N ILE A 24 7.58 11.81 -15.95
CA ILE A 24 8.85 11.08 -15.84
C ILE A 24 8.98 10.43 -14.45
N GLY A 25 8.62 11.15 -13.39
CA GLY A 25 8.61 10.62 -12.03
C GLY A 25 7.69 9.40 -11.89
N LEU A 26 6.48 9.47 -12.44
CA LEU A 26 5.51 8.38 -12.41
C LEU A 26 5.99 7.15 -13.20
N VAL A 27 6.55 7.34 -14.39
CA VAL A 27 7.14 6.26 -15.20
C VAL A 27 8.30 5.58 -14.45
N MET A 28 9.22 6.36 -13.90
CA MET A 28 10.36 5.82 -13.13
C MET A 28 9.89 5.06 -11.90
N LEU A 29 8.86 5.55 -11.21
CA LEU A 29 8.30 4.90 -10.03
C LEU A 29 7.67 3.53 -10.39
N ILE A 30 6.83 3.49 -11.43
CA ILE A 30 6.17 2.26 -11.87
C ILE A 30 7.21 1.24 -12.35
N PHE A 31 8.13 1.68 -13.22
CA PHE A 31 9.15 0.79 -13.78
C PHE A 31 10.12 0.31 -12.72
N GLY A 32 10.54 1.18 -11.79
CA GLY A 32 11.38 0.81 -10.66
C GLY A 32 10.70 -0.20 -9.74
N GLY A 33 9.40 -0.03 -9.46
CA GLY A 33 8.60 -1.00 -8.73
C GLY A 33 8.57 -2.35 -9.44
N GLN A 34 8.22 -2.38 -10.72
CA GLN A 34 8.20 -3.61 -11.53
C GLN A 34 9.57 -4.30 -11.57
N LEU A 35 10.66 -3.55 -11.70
CA LEU A 35 12.00 -4.09 -11.69
C LEU A 35 12.29 -4.80 -10.36
N VAL A 36 11.97 -4.18 -9.22
CA VAL A 36 12.14 -4.79 -7.89
C VAL A 36 11.32 -6.08 -7.77
N VAL A 37 10.05 -6.06 -8.20
CA VAL A 37 9.17 -7.24 -8.14
C VAL A 37 9.73 -8.36 -9.00
N ASN A 38 10.02 -8.11 -10.28
CA ASN A 38 10.47 -9.14 -11.21
C ASN A 38 11.76 -9.82 -10.74
N ASN A 39 12.73 -9.03 -10.26
CA ASN A 39 13.96 -9.60 -9.72
C ASN A 39 13.71 -10.37 -8.41
N ALA A 40 12.80 -9.92 -7.54
CA ALA A 40 12.43 -10.65 -6.34
C ALA A 40 11.74 -11.98 -6.67
N LEU A 41 10.91 -12.03 -7.71
CA LEU A 41 10.29 -13.27 -8.22
C LEU A 41 11.35 -14.26 -8.71
N ASP A 42 12.33 -13.80 -9.48
CA ASP A 42 13.41 -14.65 -10.01
C ASP A 42 14.28 -15.22 -8.88
N ILE A 43 14.60 -14.39 -7.87
CA ILE A 43 15.31 -14.83 -6.67
C ILE A 43 14.49 -15.89 -5.92
N ALA A 44 13.19 -15.66 -5.70
CA ALA A 44 12.34 -16.58 -4.97
C ALA A 44 12.16 -17.93 -5.67
N ARG A 45 12.04 -17.93 -7.00
CA ARG A 45 12.06 -19.15 -7.83
C ARG A 45 13.40 -19.88 -7.72
N GLY A 46 14.52 -19.14 -7.71
CA GLY A 46 15.85 -19.69 -7.47
C GLY A 46 16.00 -20.37 -6.10
N PHE A 47 15.27 -19.89 -5.08
CA PHE A 47 15.18 -20.50 -3.76
C PHE A 47 14.15 -21.65 -3.65
N GLY A 48 13.45 -21.97 -4.74
CA GLY A 48 12.48 -23.07 -4.77
C GLY A 48 11.15 -22.77 -4.07
N LEU A 49 10.79 -21.49 -3.88
CA LEU A 49 9.47 -21.14 -3.36
C LEU A 49 8.37 -21.51 -4.36
N SER A 50 7.21 -21.95 -3.87
CA SER A 50 6.05 -22.27 -4.71
C SER A 50 5.45 -21.01 -5.32
N GLU A 51 4.89 -21.10 -6.54
CA GLU A 51 4.20 -19.98 -7.19
C GLU A 51 3.05 -19.43 -6.34
N LYS A 52 2.42 -20.29 -5.52
CA LYS A 52 1.38 -19.88 -4.56
C LYS A 52 1.95 -18.95 -3.47
N LEU A 53 3.04 -19.35 -2.82
CA LEU A 53 3.70 -18.55 -1.79
C LEU A 53 4.23 -17.24 -2.36
N ILE A 54 4.80 -17.29 -3.56
CA ILE A 54 5.26 -16.12 -4.32
C ILE A 54 4.10 -15.15 -4.60
N GLY A 55 2.96 -15.68 -5.07
CA GLY A 55 1.75 -14.89 -5.34
C GLY A 55 1.18 -14.22 -4.10
N LEU A 56 1.13 -14.95 -2.98
CA LEU A 56 0.59 -14.47 -1.70
C LEU A 56 1.48 -13.45 -0.99
N THR A 57 2.78 -13.43 -1.29
CA THR A 57 3.75 -12.59 -0.57
C THR A 57 4.38 -11.55 -1.48
N ILE A 58 5.28 -11.96 -2.36
CA ILE A 58 6.11 -11.06 -3.19
C ILE A 58 5.25 -10.32 -4.20
N LEU A 59 4.34 -11.01 -4.88
CA LEU A 59 3.49 -10.36 -5.88
C LEU A 59 2.51 -9.38 -5.22
N ALA A 60 1.86 -9.79 -4.13
CA ALA A 60 0.92 -8.95 -3.38
C ALA A 60 1.60 -7.71 -2.77
N ALA A 61 2.79 -7.88 -2.17
CA ALA A 61 3.57 -6.74 -1.67
C ALA A 61 4.10 -5.88 -2.83
N GLY A 62 4.47 -6.53 -3.94
CA GLY A 62 5.08 -5.93 -5.10
C GLY A 62 4.21 -4.90 -5.81
N THR A 63 2.91 -5.18 -5.96
CA THR A 63 1.96 -4.24 -6.56
C THR A 63 1.73 -3.00 -5.71
N SER A 64 2.07 -3.04 -4.41
CA SER A 64 1.92 -1.93 -3.47
C SER A 64 3.22 -1.16 -3.24
N LEU A 65 4.32 -1.54 -3.91
CA LEU A 65 5.63 -0.88 -3.76
C LEU A 65 5.64 0.57 -4.23
N PRO A 66 5.06 0.92 -5.40
CA PRO A 66 4.95 2.32 -5.82
C PRO A 66 4.23 3.19 -4.79
N GLU A 67 3.12 2.69 -4.24
CA GLU A 67 2.28 3.35 -3.24
C GLU A 67 3.01 3.47 -1.90
N LEU A 68 3.76 2.44 -1.50
CA LEU A 68 4.60 2.49 -0.32
C LEU A 68 5.68 3.57 -0.48
N ALA A 69 6.35 3.59 -1.63
CA ALA A 69 7.40 4.57 -1.92
C ALA A 69 6.87 6.00 -1.91
N THR A 70 5.71 6.27 -2.53
CA THR A 70 5.10 7.62 -2.52
C THR A 70 4.67 8.03 -1.12
N SER A 71 4.05 7.12 -0.35
CA SER A 71 3.68 7.36 1.05
C SER A 71 4.90 7.61 1.94
N CYS A 72 5.98 6.84 1.79
CA CYS A 72 7.22 7.03 2.55
C CYS A 72 7.87 8.37 2.25
N VAL A 73 7.96 8.77 0.97
CA VAL A 73 8.51 10.08 0.59
C VAL A 73 7.65 11.22 1.13
N ALA A 74 6.32 11.11 1.05
CA ALA A 74 5.39 12.09 1.61
C ALA A 74 5.54 12.22 3.13
N ALA A 75 5.59 11.09 3.86
CA ALA A 75 5.81 11.07 5.29
C ALA A 75 7.18 11.64 5.69
N TYR A 76 8.24 11.31 4.95
CA TYR A 76 9.59 11.84 5.16
C TYR A 76 9.64 13.36 5.01
N LYS A 77 8.88 13.90 4.04
CA LYS A 77 8.71 15.35 3.84
C LYS A 77 7.72 16.00 4.81
N LYS A 78 7.31 15.30 5.88
CA LYS A 78 6.31 15.74 6.87
C LYS A 78 4.93 16.08 6.29
N ASN A 79 4.62 15.58 5.10
CA ASN A 79 3.31 15.72 4.45
C ASN A 79 2.44 14.49 4.76
N THR A 80 2.10 14.32 6.04
CA THR A 80 1.36 13.13 6.53
C THR A 80 -0.02 12.98 5.88
N ASP A 81 -0.68 14.09 5.56
CA ASP A 81 -2.00 14.07 4.92
C ASP A 81 -1.94 13.46 3.51
N ILE A 82 -0.86 13.70 2.78
CA ILE A 82 -0.64 13.11 1.44
C ILE A 82 -0.37 11.61 1.58
N ALA A 83 0.43 11.20 2.56
CA ALA A 83 0.73 9.79 2.80
C ALA A 83 -0.54 9.01 3.17
N ILE A 84 -1.35 9.53 4.09
CA ILE A 84 -2.63 8.93 4.49
C ILE A 84 -3.61 8.90 3.32
N GLY A 85 -3.72 10.02 2.58
CA GLY A 85 -4.58 10.11 1.40
C GLY A 85 -4.22 9.08 0.33
N ASN A 86 -2.93 8.82 0.12
CA ASN A 86 -2.46 7.80 -0.81
C ASN A 86 -2.87 6.38 -0.35
N VAL A 87 -2.67 6.04 0.93
CA VAL A 87 -3.01 4.72 1.48
C VAL A 87 -4.52 4.46 1.46
N VAL A 88 -5.32 5.41 1.96
CA VAL A 88 -6.78 5.26 2.01
C VAL A 88 -7.38 5.31 0.61
N GLY A 89 -6.92 6.25 -0.22
CA GLY A 89 -7.40 6.43 -1.60
C GLY A 89 -7.14 5.21 -2.47
N SER A 90 -5.96 4.59 -2.37
CA SER A 90 -5.62 3.40 -3.16
C SER A 90 -6.49 2.20 -2.80
N ASN A 91 -6.81 1.99 -1.52
CA ASN A 91 -7.71 0.92 -1.10
C ASN A 91 -9.15 1.14 -1.58
N ILE A 92 -9.65 2.38 -1.51
CA ILE A 92 -10.95 2.75 -2.06
C ILE A 92 -10.98 2.50 -3.58
N PHE A 93 -9.95 2.94 -4.30
CA PHE A 93 -9.86 2.73 -5.74
C PHE A 93 -9.81 1.23 -6.10
N ASN A 94 -9.03 0.43 -5.38
CA ASN A 94 -8.92 -1.01 -5.63
C ASN A 94 -10.26 -1.74 -5.42
N ILE A 95 -11.00 -1.42 -4.35
CA ILE A 95 -12.26 -2.11 -4.03
C ILE A 95 -13.41 -1.63 -4.93
N PHE A 96 -13.58 -0.31 -5.07
CA PHE A 96 -14.75 0.23 -5.78
C PHE A 96 -14.54 0.25 -7.30
N PHE A 97 -13.36 0.63 -7.76
CA PHE A 97 -13.10 0.77 -9.19
C PHE A 97 -12.58 -0.53 -9.79
N ILE A 98 -11.43 -1.03 -9.34
CA ILE A 98 -10.82 -2.22 -9.95
C ILE A 98 -11.69 -3.46 -9.71
N LEU A 99 -11.97 -3.81 -8.46
CA LEU A 99 -12.78 -4.99 -8.15
C LEU A 99 -14.23 -4.83 -8.63
N GLY A 100 -14.80 -3.61 -8.56
CA GLY A 100 -16.13 -3.32 -9.11
C GLY A 100 -16.25 -3.57 -10.61
N ILE A 101 -15.31 -3.05 -11.40
CA ILE A 101 -15.26 -3.29 -12.86
C ILE A 101 -14.98 -4.77 -13.14
N THR A 102 -14.03 -5.37 -12.43
CA THR A 102 -13.65 -6.78 -12.64
C THR A 102 -14.81 -7.72 -12.35
N GLY A 103 -15.55 -7.49 -11.27
CA GLY A 103 -16.75 -8.27 -10.92
C GLY A 103 -17.93 -8.03 -11.86
N PHE A 104 -18.02 -6.85 -12.49
CA PHE A 104 -19.01 -6.58 -13.53
C PHE A 104 -18.69 -7.32 -14.84
N ILE A 105 -17.42 -7.35 -15.24
CA ILE A 105 -16.97 -8.00 -16.48
C ILE A 105 -16.94 -9.52 -16.32
N ASN A 106 -16.43 -10.02 -15.19
CA ASN A 106 -16.29 -11.45 -14.91
C ASN A 106 -16.81 -11.75 -13.49
N PRO A 107 -18.11 -12.09 -13.35
CA PRO A 107 -18.72 -12.38 -12.07
C PRO A 107 -18.02 -13.55 -11.37
N MET A 108 -17.38 -13.29 -10.24
CA MET A 108 -16.72 -14.32 -9.44
C MET A 108 -17.74 -15.03 -8.55
N PRO A 109 -17.74 -16.38 -8.51
CA PRO A 109 -18.58 -17.13 -7.58
C PRO A 109 -18.13 -16.87 -6.15
N TYR A 110 -19.11 -16.72 -5.25
CA TYR A 110 -18.83 -16.52 -3.83
C TYR A 110 -18.18 -17.76 -3.22
N ASN A 111 -17.09 -17.55 -2.47
CA ASN A 111 -16.38 -18.59 -1.73
C ASN A 111 -16.35 -18.24 -0.24
N ALA A 112 -16.92 -19.10 0.60
CA ALA A 112 -16.96 -18.90 2.05
C ALA A 112 -15.57 -18.84 2.70
N ALA A 113 -14.54 -19.42 2.06
CA ALA A 113 -13.16 -19.32 2.53
C ALA A 113 -12.65 -17.86 2.56
N MET A 114 -13.18 -16.99 1.70
CA MET A 114 -12.80 -15.57 1.64
C MET A 114 -13.41 -14.73 2.78
N ASN A 115 -14.38 -15.27 3.54
CA ASN A 115 -15.01 -14.52 4.62
C ASN A 115 -14.00 -14.08 5.67
N PHE A 116 -13.03 -14.94 5.98
CA PHE A 116 -11.99 -14.61 6.95
C PHE A 116 -11.16 -13.41 6.48
N ASP A 117 -10.70 -13.43 5.24
CA ASP A 117 -9.93 -12.33 4.64
C ASP A 117 -10.75 -11.02 4.60
N LEU A 118 -12.04 -11.12 4.29
CA LEU A 118 -12.96 -9.97 4.32
C LEU A 118 -13.16 -9.41 5.73
N TYR A 119 -13.27 -10.26 6.76
CA TYR A 119 -13.37 -9.81 8.15
C TYR A 119 -12.08 -9.13 8.62
N VAL A 120 -10.91 -9.66 8.24
CA VAL A 120 -9.62 -9.02 8.53
C VAL A 120 -9.52 -7.66 7.83
N LEU A 121 -9.90 -7.58 6.55
CA LEU A 121 -9.93 -6.32 5.80
C LEU A 121 -10.85 -5.28 6.46
N MET A 122 -12.08 -5.66 6.81
CA MET A 122 -13.01 -4.76 7.49
C MET A 122 -12.49 -4.33 8.87
N GLY A 123 -11.97 -5.27 9.66
CA GLY A 123 -11.40 -5.00 10.98
C GLY A 123 -10.22 -4.05 10.92
N SER A 124 -9.29 -4.27 9.99
CA SER A 124 -8.13 -3.38 9.79
C SER A 124 -8.53 -1.98 9.32
N THR A 125 -9.57 -1.88 8.48
CA THR A 125 -10.11 -0.60 8.01
C THR A 125 -10.77 0.17 9.15
N VAL A 126 -11.58 -0.49 9.97
CA VAL A 126 -12.20 0.12 11.16
C VAL A 126 -11.14 0.55 12.16
N LEU A 127 -10.12 -0.28 12.39
CA LEU A 127 -9.02 0.05 13.29
C LEU A 127 -8.26 1.31 12.82
N LEU A 128 -7.93 1.38 11.52
CA LEU A 128 -7.31 2.56 10.92
C LEU A 128 -8.19 3.81 11.09
N MET A 129 -9.50 3.68 10.89
CA MET A 129 -10.46 4.78 11.08
C MET A 129 -10.50 5.26 12.54
N VAL A 130 -10.50 4.35 13.51
CA VAL A 130 -10.48 4.70 14.95
C VAL A 130 -9.21 5.48 15.29
N PHE A 131 -8.05 5.02 14.84
CA PHE A 131 -6.78 5.71 15.07
C PHE A 131 -6.78 7.11 14.44
N MET A 132 -7.25 7.23 13.20
CA MET A 132 -7.26 8.49 12.48
C MET A 132 -8.27 9.54 12.98
N PHE A 133 -9.45 9.11 13.45
CA PHE A 133 -10.56 10.03 13.74
C PHE A 133 -10.89 10.16 15.23
N THR A 134 -10.54 9.18 16.06
CA THR A 134 -10.94 9.15 17.47
C THR A 134 -9.81 9.50 18.44
N LEU A 135 -8.57 9.13 18.13
CA LEU A 135 -7.44 9.27 19.06
C LEU A 135 -6.58 10.51 18.81
N ASN A 136 -6.41 10.93 17.56
CA ASN A 136 -5.58 12.09 17.24
C ASN A 136 -6.16 12.93 16.09
N THR A 137 -5.76 14.20 16.00
CA THR A 137 -6.21 15.11 14.95
C THR A 137 -5.55 14.77 13.61
N ARG A 138 -6.11 13.80 12.87
CA ARG A 138 -5.73 13.41 11.49
C ARG A 138 -4.30 12.91 11.28
N LYS A 139 -3.61 12.48 12.34
CA LYS A 139 -2.24 11.95 12.28
C LYS A 139 -2.19 10.56 12.88
N LEU A 140 -1.49 9.65 12.22
CA LEU A 140 -1.21 8.31 12.73
C LEU A 140 0.06 8.37 13.59
N ASP A 141 -0.06 8.07 14.88
CA ASP A 141 1.08 8.01 15.78
C ASP A 141 1.95 6.77 15.54
N ARG A 142 3.22 6.83 15.98
CA ARG A 142 4.19 5.74 15.77
C ARG A 142 3.75 4.41 16.39
N TRP A 143 3.04 4.47 17.52
CA TRP A 143 2.55 3.28 18.21
C TRP A 143 1.31 2.69 17.50
N GLU A 144 0.42 3.52 16.96
CA GLU A 144 -0.73 3.10 16.14
C GLU A 144 -0.26 2.40 14.86
N ALA A 145 0.75 3.00 14.21
CA ALA A 145 1.42 2.41 13.05
C ALA A 145 2.10 1.08 13.39
N ALA A 146 2.71 0.96 14.58
CA ALA A 146 3.32 -0.29 15.03
C ALA A 146 2.28 -1.39 15.25
N ILE A 147 1.10 -1.08 15.81
CA ILE A 147 0.00 -2.03 15.95
C ILE A 147 -0.49 -2.50 14.58
N MET A 148 -0.71 -1.57 13.64
CA MET A 148 -1.11 -1.89 12.27
C MET A 148 -0.08 -2.81 11.57
N LEU A 149 1.21 -2.50 11.73
CA LEU A 149 2.29 -3.30 11.15
C LEU A 149 2.36 -4.70 11.78
N LEU A 150 2.22 -4.81 13.10
CA LEU A 150 2.18 -6.10 13.79
C LEU A 150 0.98 -6.94 13.33
N ALA A 151 -0.20 -6.33 13.16
CA ALA A 151 -1.38 -7.00 12.64
C ALA A 151 -1.14 -7.52 11.20
N TYR A 152 -0.51 -6.72 10.34
CA TYR A 152 -0.12 -7.14 8.98
C TYR A 152 0.86 -8.32 8.99
N ILE A 153 1.90 -8.26 9.82
CA ILE A 153 2.89 -9.35 9.95
C ILE A 153 2.21 -10.62 10.47
N ALA A 154 1.37 -10.51 11.50
CA ALA A 154 0.65 -11.65 12.08
C ALA A 154 -0.30 -12.30 11.06
N TYR A 155 -1.04 -11.50 10.29
CA TYR A 155 -1.93 -12.01 9.25
C TYR A 155 -1.16 -12.69 8.12
N THR A 156 -0.06 -12.08 7.67
CA THR A 156 0.80 -12.67 6.63
C THR A 156 1.41 -13.99 7.10
N ALA A 157 1.89 -14.06 8.34
CA ALA A 157 2.43 -15.30 8.92
C ALA A 157 1.35 -16.37 9.08
N TYR A 158 0.13 -16.01 9.49
CA TYR A 158 -1.02 -16.93 9.53
C TYR A 158 -1.31 -17.50 8.15
N LEU A 159 -1.35 -16.65 7.12
CA LEU A 159 -1.66 -17.06 5.75
C LEU A 159 -0.59 -18.01 5.19
N ILE A 160 0.69 -17.73 5.42
CA ILE A 160 1.81 -18.61 5.06
C ILE A 160 1.74 -19.94 5.85
N GLY A 161 1.42 -19.88 7.14
CA GLY A 161 1.31 -21.07 8.00
C GLY A 161 0.15 -21.98 7.59
N MET A 162 -0.99 -21.40 7.20
CA MET A 162 -2.14 -22.16 6.71
C MET A 162 -1.84 -22.83 5.36
N ASP A 163 -1.02 -22.20 4.52
CA ASP A 163 -0.58 -22.76 3.24
C ASP A 163 0.36 -23.95 3.41
N ASN A 164 1.33 -23.85 4.33
CA ASN A 164 2.25 -24.95 4.66
C ASN A 164 1.58 -26.14 5.37
N GLY A 165 0.32 -26.00 5.79
CA GLY A 165 -0.47 -27.03 6.47
C GLY A 165 -1.35 -27.90 5.56
N VAL A 166 -1.31 -27.70 4.23
CA VAL A 166 -1.96 -28.59 3.25
C VAL A 166 -0.90 -29.43 2.55
N VAL A 167 -0.42 -30.44 3.28
CA VAL A 167 0.12 -31.69 2.73
C VAL A 167 -0.83 -32.80 3.12
#